data_AF-A0A376B2H4-F1
#
_entry.id   AF-A0A376B2H4-F1
#
_cell.length_a   1.000
_cell.length_b   1.000
_cell.length_c   1.000
_cell.angle_alpha   90.00
_cell.angle_beta   90.00
_cell.angle_gamma   90.00
#
_symmetry.space_group_name_H-M   'P 1'
#
loop_
_entity.id
_entity.type
_entity.pdbx_description
1 polymer ?
#
loop_
_entity_poly.entity_id
_entity_poly.type
_entity_poly.pdbx_seq_one_letter_code
_entity_poly.pdbx_strand_id
1 'polypeptide(L)'
;MFKVLPSSLLLKSSARIKRNILYKPIISFTSPTVVTPRFLSTTLPRLHGHLHKPKPGEELHCTFILKDGTQKKFTVAKGDTLLDIAQGHNLDMEGACGGSCACSTCHVIVDPEYYDLLPEPDDDENDMLDLAYGLTETSRLGCCIKMNKDIDGIRVALPQMTRNVQTSDF
;
A
#
# COMPACT_ATOMS: atom_id res chain seq x y z
N MET A 1 -38.43 -49.86 -52.49
CA MET A 1 -39.70 -49.97 -53.22
C MET A 1 -40.41 -48.61 -53.17
N PHE A 2 -40.76 -48.09 -54.35
CA PHE A 2 -41.71 -47.01 -54.69
C PHE A 2 -41.45 -45.60 -54.09
N LYS A 3 -41.04 -44.61 -54.91
CA LYS A 3 -41.90 -43.71 -55.73
C LYS A 3 -43.02 -43.12 -54.86
N VAL A 4 -43.22 -41.80 -54.78
CA VAL A 4 -43.87 -40.99 -55.82
C VAL A 4 -43.44 -39.51 -55.72
N LEU A 5 -43.34 -38.86 -56.90
CA LEU A 5 -43.18 -37.43 -57.18
C LEU A 5 -44.53 -36.66 -56.94
N PRO A 6 -44.82 -35.53 -57.62
CA PRO A 6 -44.72 -34.17 -57.10
C PRO A 6 -46.10 -33.47 -57.26
N SER A 7 -46.11 -32.16 -57.50
CA SER A 7 -47.11 -31.38 -58.26
C SER A 7 -47.68 -30.24 -57.42
N SER A 8 -47.13 -29.02 -57.48
CA SER A 8 -47.16 -28.05 -58.59
C SER A 8 -48.39 -27.14 -58.52
N LEU A 9 -48.14 -25.87 -58.88
CA LEU A 9 -49.05 -24.98 -59.61
C LEU A 9 -50.19 -24.39 -58.75
N LEU A 10 -50.58 -23.11 -58.82
CA LEU A 10 -50.56 -22.08 -59.85
C LEU A 10 -50.67 -20.72 -59.12
N LEU A 11 -49.85 -19.71 -59.44
CA LEU A 11 -50.03 -18.73 -60.53
C LEU A 11 -50.92 -17.53 -60.16
N LYS A 12 -50.39 -16.32 -60.39
CA LYS A 12 -50.98 -15.13 -61.05
C LYS A 12 -50.12 -13.93 -60.63
N SER A 13 -49.21 -13.44 -61.46
CA SER A 13 -49.44 -12.51 -62.58
C SER A 13 -50.24 -11.27 -62.19
N SER A 14 -49.54 -10.14 -62.04
CA SER A 14 -49.99 -8.80 -62.46
C SER A 14 -48.76 -7.90 -62.44
N ALA A 15 -48.19 -7.47 -63.59
CA ALA A 15 -48.62 -6.30 -64.35
C ALA A 15 -48.90 -5.09 -63.43
N ARG A 16 -48.05 -4.06 -63.34
CA ARG A 16 -47.68 -3.04 -64.35
C ARG A 16 -48.24 -1.69 -63.86
N ILE A 17 -47.33 -0.72 -63.72
CA ILE A 17 -47.53 0.72 -63.99
C ILE A 17 -48.20 1.62 -62.92
N LYS A 18 -47.33 2.50 -62.43
CA LYS A 18 -47.42 3.97 -62.35
C LYS A 18 -48.14 4.64 -61.18
N ARG A 19 -47.34 5.58 -60.66
CA ARG A 19 -47.61 7.00 -60.32
C ARG A 19 -47.69 7.31 -58.84
N ASN A 20 -46.71 8.13 -58.45
CA ASN A 20 -46.76 9.30 -57.57
C ASN A 20 -47.86 9.30 -56.52
N ILE A 21 -47.46 9.38 -55.26
CA ILE A 21 -47.94 10.38 -54.31
C ILE A 21 -46.90 10.53 -53.19
N LEU A 22 -46.72 11.78 -52.78
CA LEU A 22 -45.72 12.34 -51.88
C LEU A 22 -45.61 11.65 -50.53
N TYR A 23 -44.39 11.47 -49.99
CA TYR A 23 -44.17 11.56 -48.54
C TYR A 23 -42.73 12.03 -48.24
N LYS A 24 -42.61 12.88 -47.22
CA LYS A 24 -41.45 13.71 -46.82
C LYS A 24 -40.21 12.89 -46.42
N PRO A 25 -38.98 13.45 -46.53
CA PRO A 25 -37.77 12.71 -46.17
C PRO A 25 -37.72 12.49 -44.66
N ILE A 26 -37.50 11.24 -44.25
CA ILE A 26 -37.09 10.90 -42.88
C ILE A 26 -35.60 11.24 -42.81
N ILE A 27 -35.26 12.32 -42.11
CA ILE A 27 -33.89 12.70 -41.82
C ILE A 27 -33.38 11.70 -40.77
N SER A 28 -32.55 10.75 -41.20
CA SER A 28 -31.84 9.84 -40.31
C SER A 28 -30.76 10.62 -39.57
N PHE A 29 -30.99 10.90 -38.30
CA PHE A 29 -30.00 11.49 -37.39
C PHE A 29 -28.91 10.44 -37.12
N THR A 30 -27.85 10.43 -37.92
CA THR A 30 -26.65 9.65 -37.61
C THR A 30 -25.87 10.41 -36.55
N SER A 31 -26.03 10.03 -35.28
CA SER A 31 -25.14 10.50 -34.22
C SER A 31 -23.70 10.11 -34.57
N PRO A 32 -22.73 11.04 -34.62
CA PRO A 32 -21.34 10.68 -34.73
C PRO A 32 -20.95 9.91 -33.47
N THR A 33 -20.54 8.66 -33.60
CA THR A 33 -19.94 7.91 -32.50
C THR A 33 -18.54 8.48 -32.29
N VAL A 34 -18.43 9.43 -31.35
CA VAL A 34 -17.14 9.95 -30.92
C VAL A 34 -16.46 8.84 -30.13
N VAL A 35 -15.52 8.13 -30.76
CA VAL A 35 -14.61 7.22 -30.08
C VAL A 35 -13.60 8.09 -29.33
N THR A 36 -13.86 8.36 -28.06
CA THR A 36 -12.88 8.99 -27.18
C THR A 36 -11.76 7.99 -26.89
N PRO A 37 -10.48 8.34 -27.15
CA PRO A 37 -9.37 7.49 -26.77
C PRO A 37 -9.35 7.39 -25.24
N ARG A 38 -9.34 6.16 -24.71
CA ARG A 38 -9.11 5.93 -23.29
C ARG A 38 -7.67 6.31 -22.98
N PHE A 39 -7.47 7.48 -22.36
CA PHE A 39 -6.19 7.86 -21.81
C PHE A 39 -5.87 6.92 -20.64
N LEU A 40 -4.74 6.21 -20.73
CA LEU A 40 -4.18 5.50 -19.59
C LEU A 40 -3.67 6.56 -18.60
N SER A 41 -4.30 6.63 -17.43
CA SER A 41 -3.82 7.41 -16.30
C SER A 41 -2.86 6.53 -15.50
N THR A 42 -1.57 6.84 -15.54
CA THR A 42 -0.60 6.23 -14.63
C THR A 42 -0.56 7.06 -13.36
N THR A 43 -0.77 6.45 -12.19
CA THR A 43 -0.53 7.13 -10.92
C THR A 43 0.95 7.47 -10.78
N LEU A 44 1.26 8.56 -10.06
CA LEU A 44 2.64 8.87 -9.69
C LEU A 44 3.29 7.65 -9.02
N PRO A 45 4.57 7.38 -9.29
CA PRO A 45 5.28 6.28 -8.64
C PRO A 45 5.27 6.51 -7.13
N ARG A 46 4.69 5.56 -6.39
CA ARG A 46 4.80 5.49 -4.94
C ARG A 46 6.14 4.82 -4.62
N LEU A 47 7.07 5.57 -4.03
CA LEU A 47 8.33 5.03 -3.50
C LEU A 47 7.98 4.07 -2.35
N HIS A 48 8.23 2.78 -2.54
CA HIS A 48 8.10 1.78 -1.48
C HIS A 48 9.40 1.73 -0.69
N GLY A 49 9.35 2.00 0.62
CA GLY A 49 10.34 1.57 1.61
C GLY A 49 11.82 1.69 1.23
N HIS A 50 12.21 2.74 0.50
CA HIS A 50 13.62 3.00 0.25
C HIS A 50 14.17 3.86 1.39
N LEU A 51 15.20 3.36 2.08
CA LEU A 51 16.00 4.21 2.96
C LEU A 51 16.53 5.39 2.16
N HIS A 52 16.30 6.59 2.67
CA HIS A 52 16.79 7.77 1.98
C HIS A 52 18.30 7.88 2.21
N LYS A 53 19.04 8.20 1.15
CA LYS A 53 20.47 8.47 1.32
C LYS A 53 20.62 9.80 2.09
N PRO A 54 21.42 9.82 3.18
CA PRO A 54 21.64 11.04 3.93
C PRO A 54 22.33 12.08 3.04
N LYS A 55 21.88 13.34 3.13
CA LYS A 55 22.52 14.44 2.41
C LYS A 55 23.80 14.83 3.14
N PRO A 56 24.88 15.18 2.42
CA PRO A 56 26.10 15.67 3.05
C PRO A 56 25.80 16.86 3.97
N GLY A 57 26.06 16.71 5.27
CA GLY A 57 25.84 17.75 6.29
C GLY A 57 24.48 17.71 7.02
N GLU A 58 23.56 16.79 6.67
CA GLU A 58 22.31 16.54 7.40
C GLU A 58 22.18 15.07 7.83
N GLU A 59 23.32 14.44 8.13
CA GLU A 59 23.39 13.06 8.55
C GLU A 59 22.94 12.93 10.00
N LEU A 60 22.01 12.01 10.26
CA LEU A 60 21.56 11.67 11.61
C LEU A 60 22.14 10.31 12.01
N HIS A 61 22.17 10.06 13.32
CA HIS A 61 22.69 8.81 13.87
C HIS A 61 21.63 8.11 14.71
N CYS A 62 21.61 6.79 14.63
CA CYS A 62 20.85 5.95 15.55
C CYS A 62 21.67 4.73 15.96
N THR A 63 21.43 4.22 17.16
CA THR A 63 22.12 3.05 17.69
C THR A 63 21.09 2.01 18.11
N PHE A 64 21.21 0.80 17.58
CA PHE A 64 20.41 -0.35 17.99
C PHE A 64 21.24 -1.24 18.92
N ILE A 65 20.70 -1.51 20.10
CA ILE A 65 21.20 -2.53 21.02
C ILE A 65 20.46 -3.82 20.65
N LEU A 66 21.19 -4.77 20.10
CA LEU A 66 20.65 -6.04 19.64
C LEU A 66 20.36 -6.99 20.82
N LYS A 67 19.69 -8.11 20.52
CA LYS A 67 19.32 -9.13 21.51
C LYS A 67 20.55 -9.77 22.20
N ASP A 68 21.68 -9.82 21.52
CA ASP A 68 22.97 -10.28 22.05
C ASP A 68 23.71 -9.23 22.91
N GLY A 69 23.15 -8.01 23.03
CA GLY A 69 23.75 -6.87 23.72
C GLY A 69 24.73 -6.07 22.85
N THR A 70 24.98 -6.49 21.60
CA THR A 70 25.87 -5.77 20.68
C THR A 70 25.20 -4.46 20.25
N GLN A 71 25.97 -3.37 20.25
CA GLN A 71 25.51 -2.07 19.79
C GLN A 71 25.91 -1.86 18.32
N LYS A 72 24.94 -1.58 17.45
CA LYS A 72 25.17 -1.21 16.04
C LYS A 72 24.71 0.22 15.79
N LYS A 73 25.65 1.06 15.38
CA LYS A 73 25.40 2.46 15.03
C LYS A 73 25.25 2.62 13.52
N PHE A 74 24.25 3.37 13.09
CA PHE A 74 23.97 3.66 11.69
C PHE A 74 23.87 5.15 11.44
N THR A 75 24.26 5.55 10.24
CA THR A 75 24.06 6.90 9.71
C THR A 75 22.84 6.88 8.80
N VAL A 76 21.86 7.72 9.10
CA VAL A 76 20.51 7.67 8.53
C VAL A 76 20.05 9.04 8.08
N ALA A 77 19.07 9.07 7.19
CA ALA A 77 18.46 10.31 6.73
C ALA A 77 17.27 10.71 7.61
N LYS A 78 16.97 12.01 7.61
CA LYS A 78 15.74 12.53 8.21
C LYS A 78 14.51 11.92 7.53
N GLY A 79 13.54 11.49 8.35
CA GLY A 79 12.24 11.00 7.91
C GLY A 79 12.12 9.49 7.79
N ASP A 80 13.24 8.75 7.78
CA ASP A 80 13.21 7.29 7.83
C ASP A 80 12.72 6.81 9.20
N THR A 81 11.96 5.71 9.22
CA THR A 81 11.49 5.12 10.48
C THR A 81 12.54 4.18 11.07
N LEU A 82 12.50 3.93 12.38
CA LEU A 82 13.40 2.95 13.00
C LEU A 82 13.21 1.55 12.42
N LEU A 83 11.96 1.19 12.03
CA LEU A 83 11.67 -0.06 11.35
C LEU A 83 12.37 -0.15 9.99
N ASP A 84 12.25 0.89 9.15
CA ASP A 84 12.87 0.91 7.82
C ASP A 84 14.40 0.80 7.93
N ILE A 85 14.98 1.49 8.92
CA ILE A 85 16.43 1.46 9.19
C ILE A 85 16.85 0.05 9.61
N ALA A 86 16.12 -0.56 10.53
CA ALA A 86 16.41 -1.90 11.02
C ALA A 86 16.35 -2.94 9.88
N GLN A 87 15.29 -2.90 9.06
CA GLN A 87 15.13 -3.81 7.92
C GLN A 87 16.17 -3.56 6.83
N GLY A 88 16.45 -2.29 6.49
CA GLY A 88 17.45 -1.94 5.47
C GLY A 88 18.88 -2.33 5.86
N HIS A 89 19.17 -2.45 7.16
CA HIS A 89 20.44 -2.94 7.69
C HIS A 89 20.41 -4.43 8.13
N ASN A 90 19.33 -5.16 7.82
CA ASN A 90 19.15 -6.58 8.16
C ASN A 90 19.33 -6.87 9.66
N LEU A 91 18.77 -6.00 10.51
CA LEU A 91 18.64 -6.26 11.93
C LEU A 91 17.51 -7.26 12.18
N ASP A 92 17.60 -7.99 13.29
CA ASP A 92 16.57 -8.94 13.74
C ASP A 92 15.39 -8.20 14.42
N MET A 93 14.80 -7.27 13.67
CA MET A 93 13.57 -6.57 14.02
C MET A 93 12.48 -6.98 13.04
N GLU A 94 11.36 -7.44 13.57
CA GLU A 94 10.19 -7.78 12.79
C GLU A 94 9.37 -6.53 12.45
N GLY A 95 8.40 -6.70 11.56
CA GLY A 95 7.47 -5.65 11.16
C GLY A 95 6.32 -6.23 10.37
N ALA A 96 5.55 -7.13 10.99
CA ALA A 96 4.56 -7.96 10.31
C ALA A 96 3.51 -7.15 9.53
N CYS A 97 3.13 -5.95 10.01
CA CYS A 97 2.18 -5.06 9.33
C CYS A 97 2.83 -4.07 8.34
N GLY A 98 4.15 -4.15 8.11
CA GLY A 98 4.87 -3.25 7.22
C GLY A 98 4.87 -1.78 7.67
N GLY A 99 4.74 -1.53 8.98
CA GLY A 99 4.78 -0.17 9.54
C GLY A 99 3.45 0.59 9.53
N SER A 100 2.33 -0.12 9.41
CA SER A 100 0.98 0.48 9.41
C SER A 100 0.38 0.69 10.81
N CYS A 101 1.18 0.61 11.88
CA CYS A 101 0.71 0.67 13.27
C CYS A 101 -0.41 -0.35 13.60
N ALA A 102 -0.32 -1.55 13.03
CA ALA A 102 -1.35 -2.60 13.17
C ALA A 102 -0.82 -3.89 13.82
N CYS A 103 0.37 -3.83 14.43
CA CYS A 103 0.96 -4.93 15.20
C CYS A 103 2.04 -4.39 16.16
N SER A 104 2.45 -5.19 17.13
CA SER A 104 3.52 -4.87 18.11
C SER A 104 4.88 -5.50 17.81
N THR A 105 5.06 -6.14 16.65
CA THR A 105 6.31 -6.85 16.30
C THR A 105 7.52 -5.95 16.06
N CYS A 106 7.30 -4.65 15.85
CA CYS A 106 8.36 -3.64 15.73
C CYS A 106 8.66 -2.91 17.05
N HIS A 107 8.22 -3.47 18.18
CA HIS A 107 8.46 -2.94 19.52
C HIS A 107 9.95 -2.71 19.78
N VAL A 108 10.27 -1.53 20.29
CA VAL A 108 11.60 -1.12 20.74
C VAL A 108 11.51 -0.46 22.10
N ILE A 109 12.61 -0.56 22.86
CA ILE A 109 12.76 0.15 24.14
C ILE A 109 13.68 1.34 23.88
N VAL A 110 13.15 2.56 24.03
CA VAL A 110 13.90 3.78 23.83
C VAL A 110 14.71 4.10 25.08
N ASP A 111 15.94 4.60 24.90
CA ASP A 111 16.74 5.10 26.01
C ASP A 111 16.03 6.32 26.65
N PRO A 112 15.86 6.35 27.99
CA PRO A 112 15.16 7.44 28.68
C PRO A 112 15.66 8.84 28.30
N GLU A 113 16.94 9.00 27.97
CA GLU A 113 17.51 10.29 27.54
C GLU A 113 16.86 10.86 26.27
N TYR A 114 16.30 9.99 25.41
CA TYR A 114 15.65 10.38 24.16
C TYR A 114 14.13 10.23 24.20
N TYR A 115 13.59 9.54 25.21
CA TYR A 115 12.15 9.25 25.29
C TYR A 115 11.33 10.54 25.39
N ASP A 116 11.76 11.48 26.25
CA ASP A 116 11.07 12.76 26.46
C ASP A 116 11.15 13.70 25.25
N LEU A 117 12.04 13.42 24.29
CA LEU A 117 12.17 14.17 23.03
C LEU A 117 11.20 13.67 21.95
N LEU A 118 10.64 12.46 22.13
CA LEU A 118 9.66 11.89 21.22
C LEU A 118 8.26 12.42 21.55
N PRO A 119 7.40 12.61 20.54
CA PRO A 119 5.99 12.87 20.80
C PRO A 119 5.37 11.68 21.52
N GLU A 120 4.44 11.92 22.45
CA GLU A 120 3.71 10.85 23.14
C GLU A 120 3.05 9.88 22.13
N PRO A 121 2.95 8.58 22.46
CA PRO A 121 2.25 7.62 21.60
C PRO A 121 0.77 7.97 21.48
N ASP A 122 0.25 7.87 20.26
CA ASP A 122 -1.18 8.06 19.99
C ASP A 122 -2.01 6.87 20.51
N ASP A 123 -3.32 7.02 20.60
CA ASP A 123 -4.22 5.97 21.15
C ASP A 123 -4.07 4.64 20.39
N ASP A 124 -4.03 4.68 19.06
CA ASP A 124 -3.81 3.50 18.21
C ASP A 124 -2.44 2.83 18.45
N GLU A 125 -1.41 3.63 18.78
CA GLU A 125 -0.08 3.09 19.11
C GLU A 125 -0.12 2.41 20.49
N ASN A 126 -0.79 3.00 21.47
CA ASN A 126 -0.94 2.46 22.81
C ASN A 126 -1.72 1.15 22.82
N ASP A 127 -2.83 1.07 22.09
CA ASP A 127 -3.62 -0.16 21.93
C ASP A 127 -2.76 -1.33 21.42
N MET A 128 -1.82 -1.03 20.51
CA MET A 128 -0.88 -2.04 20.00
C MET A 128 0.27 -2.32 20.98
N LEU A 129 0.78 -1.32 21.70
CA LEU A 129 1.82 -1.49 22.72
C LEU A 129 1.35 -2.39 23.88
N ASP A 130 0.07 -2.36 24.24
CA ASP A 130 -0.50 -3.24 25.27
C ASP A 130 -0.39 -4.74 24.92
N LEU A 131 -0.27 -5.06 23.62
CA LEU A 131 -0.06 -6.41 23.12
C LEU A 131 1.44 -6.80 23.04
N ALA A 132 2.35 -5.86 23.29
CA ALA A 132 3.79 -6.09 23.20
C ALA A 132 4.30 -6.96 24.37
N TYR A 133 5.29 -7.80 24.07
CA TYR A 133 5.91 -8.63 25.09
C TYR A 133 7.02 -7.86 25.82
N GLY A 134 6.97 -7.83 27.16
CA GLY A 134 7.99 -7.14 27.95
C GLY A 134 7.94 -5.61 27.82
N LEU A 135 6.73 -5.06 27.77
CA LEU A 135 6.50 -3.61 27.73
C LEU A 135 7.17 -2.90 28.92
N THR A 136 7.81 -1.77 28.65
CA THR A 136 8.46 -0.88 29.60
C THR A 136 7.91 0.54 29.48
N GLU A 137 8.20 1.41 30.45
CA GLU A 137 7.75 2.81 30.44
C GLU A 137 8.26 3.61 29.22
N THR A 138 9.42 3.23 28.66
CA THR A 138 10.01 3.88 27.48
C THR A 138 9.81 3.07 26.18
N SER A 139 8.88 2.12 26.19
CA SER A 139 8.57 1.30 25.02
C SER A 139 7.79 2.06 23.97
N ARG A 140 8.15 1.86 22.70
CA ARG A 140 7.49 2.48 21.54
C ARG A 140 7.46 1.54 20.35
N LEU A 141 6.60 1.83 19.37
CA LEU A 141 6.61 1.13 18.09
C LEU A 141 7.62 1.78 17.15
N GLY A 142 8.63 1.01 16.73
CA GLY A 142 9.70 1.49 15.85
C GLY A 142 9.21 2.02 14.50
N CYS A 143 8.03 1.60 14.03
CA CYS A 143 7.42 2.15 12.81
C CYS A 143 6.79 3.53 12.99
N CYS A 144 6.40 3.91 14.21
CA CYS A 144 5.79 5.20 14.49
C CYS A 144 6.84 6.29 14.72
N ILE A 145 8.06 5.89 15.10
CA ILE A 145 9.19 6.80 15.31
C ILE A 145 9.88 7.12 13.98
N LYS A 146 9.93 8.40 13.63
CA LYS A 146 10.65 8.94 12.47
C LYS A 146 11.87 9.72 12.91
N MET A 147 12.99 9.53 12.21
CA MET A 147 14.23 10.26 12.47
C MET A 147 14.05 11.76 12.21
N ASN A 148 14.32 12.57 13.23
CA ASN A 148 14.38 14.03 13.16
C ASN A 148 15.70 14.54 13.78
N LYS A 149 15.92 15.86 13.75
CA LYS A 149 17.15 16.46 14.29
C LYS A 149 17.18 16.43 15.83
N ASP A 150 16.01 16.38 16.46
CA ASP A 150 15.87 16.41 17.93
C ASP A 150 16.32 15.09 18.57
N ILE A 151 16.15 13.97 17.85
CA ILE A 151 16.58 12.64 18.29
C ILE A 151 17.88 12.16 17.63
N ASP A 152 18.73 13.08 17.15
CA ASP A 152 20.04 12.70 16.60
C ASP A 152 20.88 12.01 17.67
N GLY A 153 21.32 10.78 17.38
CA GLY A 153 22.04 9.92 18.32
C GLY A 153 21.17 8.95 19.10
N ILE A 154 19.85 8.89 18.83
CA ILE A 154 18.91 8.02 19.55
C ILE A 154 19.42 6.59 19.72
N ARG A 155 19.25 6.07 20.93
CA ARG A 155 19.60 4.71 21.31
C ARG A 155 18.34 3.93 21.60
N VAL A 156 18.18 2.79 20.95
CA VAL A 156 17.04 1.90 21.14
C VAL A 156 17.51 0.46 21.33
N ALA A 157 16.83 -0.28 22.19
CA ALA A 157 17.09 -1.70 22.39
C ALA A 157 16.01 -2.57 21.75
N LEU A 158 16.43 -3.65 21.12
CA LEU A 158 15.54 -4.69 20.62
C LEU A 158 15.16 -5.63 21.77
N PRO A 159 13.86 -5.87 22.02
CA PRO A 159 13.42 -6.83 23.01
C PRO A 159 13.87 -8.25 22.64
N GLN A 160 14.02 -9.11 23.65
CA GLN A 160 14.47 -10.50 23.44
C GLN A 160 13.47 -11.33 22.64
N MET A 161 12.18 -10.99 22.71
CA MET A 161 11.09 -11.70 22.05
C MET A 161 10.04 -10.72 21.57
N THR A 162 9.47 -10.97 20.40
CA THR A 162 8.30 -10.28 19.85
C THR A 162 7.18 -11.29 19.66
N ARG A 163 5.92 -10.85 19.78
CA ARG A 163 4.75 -11.70 19.50
C ARG A 163 3.97 -11.09 18.35
N ASN A 164 3.70 -11.90 17.33
CA ASN A 164 2.76 -11.55 16.28
C ASN A 164 1.39 -12.15 16.62
N VAL A 165 0.39 -11.32 16.92
CA VAL A 165 -0.97 -11.76 17.20
C VAL A 165 -1.66 -12.22 15.91
N GLN A 166 -2.06 -13.48 15.84
CA GLN A 166 -2.72 -14.08 14.68
C GLN A 166 -4.16 -14.47 15.02
N THR A 167 -5.04 -14.59 14.01
CA THR A 167 -6.45 -15.00 14.21
C THR A 167 -6.60 -16.35 14.93
N SER A 168 -5.56 -17.19 14.93
CA SER A 168 -5.53 -18.47 15.65
C SER A 168 -5.23 -18.36 17.15
N ASP A 169 -4.89 -17.18 17.67
CA ASP A 169 -4.60 -16.95 19.11
C ASP A 169 -5.86 -16.72 19.97
N PHE A 170 -7.06 -16.79 19.38
CA PHE A 170 -8.36 -16.58 20.03
C PHE A 170 -9.17 -17.86 20.22
#